data_AF-A0A1M7V183-F1
#
_entry.id   AF-A0A1M7V183-F1
#
_cell.length_a   1.000
_cell.length_b   1.000
_cell.length_c   1.000
_cell.angle_alpha   90.00
_cell.angle_beta   90.00
_cell.angle_gamma   90.00
#
_symmetry.space_group_name_H-M   'P 1'
#
loop_
_entity.id
_entity.type
_entity.pdbx_description
1 polymer ?
#
loop_
_entity_poly.entity_id
_entity_poly.type
_entity_poly.pdbx_seq_one_letter_code
_entity_poly.pdbx_strand_id
1 'polypeptide(L)'
;MTTDLNTLLTAFYVWIDDYLGPHRRAGRRPKLTDAELLTLALGQALLGVHSEARWLRLIPQRLPGAFPYLPGQSGYNKRLRG
;
A
#
# COMPACT_ATOMS: atom_id res chain seq x y z
N MET A 1 -14.54 -13.11 -8.17
CA MET A 1 -15.24 -12.43 -7.06
C MET A 1 -14.19 -11.91 -6.09
N THR A 2 -13.53 -10.80 -6.45
CA THR A 2 -12.48 -10.09 -5.69
C THR A 2 -12.95 -8.68 -5.27
N THR A 3 -14.22 -8.39 -5.51
CA THR A 3 -14.84 -7.07 -5.37
C THR A 3 -14.79 -6.59 -3.93
N ASP A 4 -15.05 -7.46 -2.97
CA ASP A 4 -15.04 -7.11 -1.54
C ASP A 4 -13.67 -6.67 -1.03
N LEU A 5 -12.60 -7.33 -1.49
CA LEU A 5 -11.23 -6.98 -1.10
C LEU A 5 -10.80 -5.64 -1.72
N ASN A 6 -11.15 -5.40 -2.98
CA ASN A 6 -10.92 -4.10 -3.62
C ASN A 6 -11.67 -2.99 -2.88
N THR A 7 -12.96 -3.19 -2.62
CA THR A 7 -13.79 -2.20 -1.91
C THR A 7 -13.27 -1.92 -0.51
N LEU A 8 -12.87 -2.96 0.21
CA LEU A 8 -12.31 -2.84 1.56
C LEU A 8 -10.97 -2.10 1.54
N LEU A 9 -10.04 -2.45 0.64
CA LEU A 9 -8.76 -1.76 0.51
C LEU A 9 -8.91 -0.32 0.04
N THR A 10 -9.86 -0.03 -0.85
CA THR A 10 -10.18 1.34 -1.25
C THR A 10 -10.77 2.15 -0.10
N ALA A 11 -11.69 1.58 0.68
CA ALA A 11 -12.22 2.24 1.87
C ALA A 11 -11.12 2.54 2.90
N PHE A 12 -10.19 1.60 3.11
CA PHE A 12 -9.02 1.82 3.95
C PHE A 12 -8.09 2.89 3.39
N TYR A 13 -7.82 2.88 2.08
CA TYR A 13 -7.01 3.91 1.45
C TYR A 13 -7.58 5.31 1.70
N VAL A 14 -8.89 5.48 1.48
CA VAL A 14 -9.60 6.75 1.73
C VAL A 14 -9.56 7.12 3.21
N TRP A 15 -9.79 6.16 4.11
CA TRP A 15 -9.75 6.40 5.55
C TRP A 15 -8.34 6.82 6.03
N ILE A 16 -7.30 6.19 5.51
CA ILE A 16 -5.91 6.49 5.84
C ILE A 16 -5.48 7.83 5.24
N ASP A 17 -5.88 8.13 4.00
CA ASP A 17 -5.60 9.41 3.34
C ASP A 17 -6.25 10.58 4.09
N ASP A 18 -7.51 10.40 4.52
CA ASP A 18 -8.22 11.37 5.36
C ASP A 18 -7.57 11.49 6.76
N TYR A 19 -7.14 10.37 7.36
CA TYR A 19 -6.47 10.35 8.66
C TYR A 19 -5.08 11.01 8.64
N LEU A 20 -4.29 10.78 7.58
CA LEU A 20 -2.98 11.42 7.40
C LEU A 20 -3.12 12.92 7.09
N GLY A 21 -4.30 13.35 6.63
CA GLY A 21 -4.58 14.72 6.25
C GLY A 21 -3.78 15.16 5.01
N PRO A 22 -3.96 16.41 4.56
CA PRO A 22 -3.26 16.90 3.38
C PRO A 22 -1.74 16.83 3.57
N HIS A 23 -1.06 16.00 2.76
CA HIS A 23 0.40 15.92 2.68
C HIS A 23 1.00 17.27 2.24
N ARG A 24 1.14 18.21 3.17
CA ARG A 24 1.91 19.46 2.99
C ARG A 24 3.41 19.17 3.10
N ARG A 25 3.94 18.27 2.25
CA ARG A 25 5.40 18.23 2.03
C ARG A 25 5.73 19.15 0.85
N ALA A 26 6.24 20.33 1.15
CA ALA A 26 6.89 21.20 0.17
C ALA A 26 8.16 20.49 -0.33
N GLY A 27 8.06 19.75 -1.44
CA GLY A 27 9.18 18.98 -1.99
C GLY A 27 8.76 17.97 -3.06
N ARG A 28 9.74 17.23 -3.59
CA ARG A 28 9.51 16.21 -4.63
C ARG A 28 8.59 15.12 -4.07
N ARG A 29 7.40 14.96 -4.68
CA ARG A 29 6.42 13.94 -4.28
C ARG A 29 7.14 12.58 -4.15
N PRO A 30 7.12 11.95 -2.96
CA PRO A 30 7.72 10.64 -2.82
C PRO A 30 7.02 9.69 -3.81
N LYS A 31 7.77 8.80 -4.45
CA LYS A 31 7.21 7.80 -5.39
C LYS A 31 6.18 6.87 -4.72
N LEU A 32 6.11 6.88 -3.39
CA LEU A 32 5.17 6.14 -2.58
C LEU A 32 4.84 6.97 -1.34
N THR A 33 3.58 7.30 -1.18
CA THR A 33 2.97 8.03 -0.06
C THR A 33 2.84 7.14 1.17
N ASP A 34 2.72 7.77 2.34
CA ASP A 34 2.52 7.05 3.61
C ASP A 34 1.19 6.29 3.61
N ALA A 35 0.16 6.83 2.94
CA ALA A 35 -1.12 6.15 2.74
C ALA A 35 -0.99 4.86 1.91
N GLU A 36 -0.20 4.89 0.84
CA GLU A 36 0.06 3.69 0.03
C GLU A 36 0.83 2.63 0.83
N LEU A 37 1.83 3.03 1.63
CA LEU A 37 2.56 2.10 2.51
C LEU A 37 1.65 1.43 3.53
N LEU A 38 0.79 2.20 4.20
CA LEU A 38 -0.14 1.67 5.19
C LEU A 38 -1.19 0.76 4.55
N THR A 39 -1.69 1.11 3.36
CA THR A 39 -2.61 0.24 2.61
C THR A 39 -1.95 -1.09 2.22
N LEU A 40 -0.67 -1.06 1.83
CA LEU A 40 0.12 -2.27 1.56
C LEU A 40 0.33 -3.09 2.83
N ALA A 41 0.68 -2.47 3.96
CA ALA A 41 0.89 -3.16 5.22
C ALA A 41 -0.41 -3.79 5.75
N LEU A 42 -1.55 -3.09 5.60
CA LEU A 42 -2.87 -3.62 5.94
C LEU A 42 -3.26 -4.78 5.04
N GLY A 43 -3.08 -4.67 3.73
CA GLY A 43 -3.34 -5.79 2.83
C GLY A 43 -2.47 -7.02 3.16
N GLN A 44 -1.22 -6.79 3.55
CA GLN A 44 -0.32 -7.84 4.02
C GLN A 44 -0.85 -8.52 5.30
N ALA A 45 -1.31 -7.73 6.27
CA ALA A 45 -1.86 -8.22 7.53
C ALA A 45 -3.19 -8.96 7.34
N LEU A 46 -4.10 -8.41 6.54
CA LEU A 46 -5.41 -9.00 6.23
C LEU A 46 -5.29 -10.34 5.50
N LEU A 47 -4.30 -10.47 4.62
CA LEU A 47 -4.07 -11.71 3.88
C LEU A 47 -3.11 -12.67 4.60
N GLY A 48 -2.58 -12.29 5.77
CA GLY A 48 -1.65 -13.10 6.55
C GLY A 48 -0.34 -13.42 5.81
N VAL A 49 0.05 -12.59 4.83
CA VAL A 49 1.23 -12.85 4.00
C VAL A 49 2.46 -12.27 4.68
N HIS A 50 3.16 -13.05 5.50
CA HIS A 50 4.37 -12.58 6.18
C HIS A 50 5.56 -12.34 5.24
N SER A 51 5.50 -12.84 3.99
CA SER A 51 6.56 -12.66 3.00
C SER A 51 6.28 -11.45 2.11
N GLU A 52 7.03 -10.38 2.33
CA GLU A 52 6.91 -9.12 1.60
C GLU A 52 7.15 -9.28 0.10
N ALA A 53 8.09 -10.15 -0.29
CA ALA A 53 8.36 -10.44 -1.70
C ALA A 53 7.18 -11.16 -2.37
N ARG A 54 6.52 -12.07 -1.65
CA ARG A 54 5.31 -12.75 -2.11
C ARG A 54 4.14 -11.77 -2.16
N TRP A 55 4.04 -10.88 -1.18
CA TRP A 55 3.02 -9.84 -1.11
C TRP A 55 3.13 -8.87 -2.30
N LEU A 56 4.32 -8.33 -2.58
CA LEU A 56 4.56 -7.44 -3.71
C LEU A 56 4.29 -8.09 -5.08
N ARG A 57 4.44 -9.42 -5.20
CA ARG A 57 4.05 -10.16 -6.41
C ARG A 57 2.54 -10.43 -6.49
N LEU A 58 1.88 -10.58 -5.35
CA LEU A 58 0.45 -10.87 -5.25
C LEU A 58 -0.42 -9.64 -5.53
N ILE A 59 0.04 -8.45 -5.12
CA ILE A 59 -0.68 -7.18 -5.30
C ILE A 59 -1.06 -6.92 -6.76
N PRO A 60 -0.14 -6.91 -7.75
CA PRO A 60 -0.53 -6.68 -9.14
C PRO A 60 -1.45 -7.77 -9.70
N GLN A 61 -1.45 -8.98 -9.13
CA GLN A 61 -2.37 -10.06 -9.53
C GLN A 61 -3.77 -9.93 -8.91
N ARG A 62 -3.87 -9.39 -7.69
CA ARG A 62 -5.12 -9.25 -6.93
C ARG A 62 -5.78 -7.89 -7.10
N LEU A 63 -4.95 -6.85 -7.28
CA LEU A 63 -5.31 -5.43 -7.40
C LEU A 63 -4.49 -4.77 -8.53
N PRO A 64 -4.70 -5.18 -9.78
CA PRO A 64 -4.03 -4.53 -10.92
C PRO A 64 -4.41 -3.04 -10.96
N GLY A 65 -3.41 -2.17 -10.86
CA GLY A 65 -3.59 -0.72 -10.95
C GLY A 65 -4.03 0.00 -9.67
N ALA A 66 -4.15 -0.68 -8.53
CA ALA A 66 -4.49 -0.01 -7.27
C ALA A 66 -3.36 0.90 -6.73
N PHE A 67 -2.12 0.67 -7.18
CA PHE A 67 -0.97 1.48 -6.80
C PHE A 67 -0.27 2.02 -8.06
N PRO A 68 -0.07 3.35 -8.19
CA PRO A 68 0.66 3.94 -9.30
C PRO A 68 2.14 3.56 -9.31
N TYR A 69 2.70 3.18 -8.15
CA TYR A 69 4.06 2.70 -8.03
C TYR A 69 4.16 1.63 -6.95
N LEU A 70 4.75 0.48 -7.29
CA LEU A 70 5.07 -0.56 -6.32
C LEU A 70 6.56 -0.48 -5.97
N PRO A 71 6.93 -0.28 -4.68
CA PRO A 71 8.32 -0.32 -4.28
C PRO A 71 8.87 -1.73 -4.51
N GLY A 72 10.12 -1.83 -4.98
CA GLY A 72 10.84 -3.10 -4.94
C GLY A 72 11.04 -3.57 -3.50
N GLN A 73 11.30 -4.88 -3.32
CA GLN A 73 11.46 -5.53 -2.01
C GLN A 73 12.36 -4.73 -1.05
N SER A 74 13.49 -4.22 -1.53
CA SER A 74 14.46 -3.45 -0.75
C SER A 74 13.90 -2.10 -0.26
N GLY A 75 13.10 -1.41 -1.10
CA GLY A 75 12.48 -0.14 -0.74
C GLY A 75 11.34 -0.28 0.26
N TYR A 76 10.58 -1.38 0.16
CA TYR A 76 9.51 -1.71 1.09
C TYR A 76 10.06 -2.11 2.46
N ASN A 77 11.04 -3.02 2.52
CA ASN A 77 11.68 -3.46 3.77
C ASN A 77 12.32 -2.32 4.55
N LYS A 78 13.05 -1.42 3.86
CA LYS A 78 13.68 -0.25 4.49
C LYS A 78 12.67 0.72 5.09
N ARG A 79 11.46 0.81 4.53
CA ARG A 79 10.41 1.72 5.00
C ARG A 79 9.52 1.11 6.08
N LEU A 80 9.42 -0.22 6.12
CA LEU A 80 8.71 -0.95 7.18
C LEU A 80 9.53 -1.09 8.46
N ARG A 81 10.86 -1.21 8.33
CA ARG A 81 11.80 -1.38 9.46
C ARG A 81 12.53 -0.09 9.84
N GLY A 82 12.31 0.98 9.09
CA GLY A 82 12.96 2.29 9.26
C GLY A 82 12.27 3.15 10.30
#